data_AF-A0A954T259-F1
#
_entry.id   AF-A0A954T259-F1
#
_cell.length_a   1.000
_cell.length_b   1.000
_cell.length_c   1.000
_cell.angle_alpha   90.00
_cell.angle_beta   90.00
_cell.angle_gamma   90.00
#
_symmetry.space_group_name_H-M   'P 1'
#
loop_
_entity.id
_entity.type
_entity.pdbx_description
1 polymer ?
#
loop_
_entity_poly.entity_id
_entity_poly.type
_entity_poly.pdbx_seq_one_letter_code
_entity_poly.pdbx_strand_id
1 'polypeptide(L)'
;MSQHQIIPGQQVTLSDIPTEAKDFCDDRKKAEKRFGKLRDEFIRWQRVLWSEGKQKLLIVLQATDAGGKDGTIRKVFKGVNPQGVKVVSF
;
A
#
# COMPACT_ATOMS: atom_id res chain seq x y z
N MET A 1 -2.64 -11.46 -13.06
CA MET A 1 -2.36 -11.58 -11.61
C MET A 1 -1.05 -10.86 -11.33
N SER A 2 -0.92 -10.14 -10.20
CA SER A 2 0.29 -9.33 -9.94
C SER A 2 1.40 -10.21 -9.36
N GLN A 3 2.66 -9.89 -9.70
CA GLN A 3 3.88 -10.58 -9.24
C GLN A 3 3.99 -10.72 -7.71
N HIS A 4 3.33 -9.87 -6.92
CA HIS A 4 3.47 -9.81 -5.46
C HIS A 4 2.36 -10.55 -4.70
N GLN A 5 1.41 -11.18 -5.40
CA GLN A 5 0.29 -11.88 -4.77
C GLN A 5 0.66 -13.34 -4.48
N ILE A 6 0.63 -13.72 -3.20
CA ILE A 6 0.76 -15.12 -2.78
C ILE A 6 -0.60 -15.80 -2.89
N ILE A 7 -0.66 -16.95 -3.56
CA ILE A 7 -1.90 -17.72 -3.74
C ILE A 7 -2.15 -18.61 -2.50
N PRO A 8 -3.39 -18.72 -2.01
CA PRO A 8 -3.71 -19.67 -0.93
C PRO A 8 -3.24 -21.10 -1.26
N GLY A 9 -2.49 -21.71 -0.34
CA GLY A 9 -1.92 -23.06 -0.52
C GLY A 9 -0.60 -23.11 -1.27
N GLN A 10 -0.10 -21.98 -1.79
CA GLN A 10 1.23 -21.89 -2.39
C GLN A 10 2.31 -22.05 -1.31
N GLN A 11 3.28 -22.94 -1.52
CA GLN A 11 4.50 -22.94 -0.72
C GLN A 11 5.37 -21.75 -1.13
N VAL A 12 5.81 -20.98 -0.13
CA VAL A 12 6.58 -19.75 -0.34
C VAL A 12 7.90 -19.85 0.40
N THR A 13 8.98 -19.60 -0.32
CA THR A 13 10.32 -19.42 0.24
C THR A 13 10.66 -17.93 0.20
N LEU A 14 10.80 -17.29 1.36
CA LEU A 14 11.01 -15.83 1.43
C LEU A 14 12.32 -15.37 0.78
N SER A 15 13.36 -16.22 0.75
CA SER A 15 14.65 -15.90 0.12
C SER A 15 14.55 -15.70 -1.39
N ASP A 16 13.51 -16.25 -2.02
CA ASP A 16 13.33 -16.20 -3.47
C ASP A 16 12.60 -14.93 -3.92
N ILE A 17 12.10 -14.14 -2.97
CA ILE A 17 11.37 -12.89 -3.23
C ILE A 17 12.38 -11.72 -3.22
N PRO A 18 12.57 -11.01 -4.35
CA PRO A 18 13.48 -9.86 -4.40
C PRO A 18 13.06 -8.75 -3.42
N THR A 19 14.04 -8.17 -2.72
CA THR A 19 13.84 -7.04 -1.80
C THR A 19 14.03 -5.68 -2.47
N GLU A 20 14.51 -5.68 -3.72
CA GLU A 20 14.67 -4.49 -4.55
C GLU A 20 13.59 -4.45 -5.64
N ALA A 21 13.08 -3.26 -5.94
CA ALA A 21 12.00 -3.07 -6.92
C ALA A 21 12.52 -2.81 -8.35
N LYS A 22 13.68 -3.38 -8.72
CA LYS A 22 14.33 -3.15 -10.03
C LYS A 22 13.41 -3.49 -11.20
N ASP A 23 12.63 -4.56 -11.06
CA ASP A 23 11.70 -5.01 -12.11
C ASP A 23 10.44 -4.13 -12.24
N PHE A 24 10.18 -3.25 -11.26
CA PHE A 24 8.99 -2.40 -11.24
C PHE A 24 9.27 -1.00 -11.78
N CYS A 25 10.33 -0.35 -11.30
CA CYS A 25 10.77 0.95 -11.79
C CYS A 25 12.21 1.24 -11.31
N ASP A 26 13.14 1.31 -12.25
CA ASP A 26 14.55 1.67 -12.00
C ASP A 26 14.77 3.19 -11.83
N ASP A 27 13.83 4.01 -12.33
CA ASP A 27 13.87 5.46 -12.24
C ASP A 27 13.01 5.99 -11.08
N ARG A 28 13.69 6.44 -10.03
CA ARG A 28 13.07 7.03 -8.85
C ARG A 28 12.14 8.21 -9.17
N LYS A 29 12.52 9.11 -10.08
CA LYS A 29 11.71 10.30 -10.38
C LYS A 29 10.41 9.90 -11.08
N LYS A 30 10.48 8.93 -11.98
CA LYS A 30 9.28 8.36 -12.63
C LYS A 30 8.38 7.67 -11.60
N ALA A 31 8.97 6.89 -10.69
CA ALA A 31 8.23 6.21 -9.62
C ALA A 31 7.50 7.21 -8.70
N GLU A 32 8.19 8.27 -8.24
CA GLU A 32 7.61 9.30 -7.39
C GLU A 32 6.46 10.06 -8.09
N LYS A 33 6.62 10.37 -9.38
CA LYS A 33 5.55 11.00 -10.19
C LYS A 33 4.33 10.10 -10.32
N ARG A 34 4.53 8.81 -10.59
CA ARG A 34 3.44 7.82 -10.67
C ARG A 34 2.77 7.62 -9.32
N PHE A 35 3.54 7.55 -8.24
CA PHE A 35 3.04 7.42 -6.87
C PHE A 35 2.12 8.58 -6.49
N GLY A 36 2.48 9.81 -6.87
CA GLY A 36 1.62 10.99 -6.67
C GLY A 36 0.23 10.81 -7.29
N LYS A 37 0.18 10.40 -8.57
CA LYS A 37 -1.09 10.14 -9.28
C LYS A 37 -1.92 9.05 -8.61
N LEU A 38 -1.28 7.93 -8.25
CA LEU A 38 -1.96 6.82 -7.58
C LEU A 38 -2.51 7.24 -6.21
N ARG A 39 -1.81 8.11 -5.49
CA ARG A 39 -2.29 8.66 -4.23
C ARG A 39 -3.51 9.55 -4.43
N ASP A 40 -3.52 10.40 -5.46
CA ASP A 40 -4.68 11.25 -5.76
C ASP A 40 -5.91 10.40 -6.12
N GLU A 41 -5.71 9.32 -6.87
CA GLU A 41 -6.76 8.34 -7.16
C GLU A 41 -7.23 7.61 -5.90
N PHE A 42 -6.31 7.20 -5.02
CA PHE A 42 -6.62 6.57 -3.74
C PHE A 42 -7.47 7.48 -2.86
N ILE A 43 -7.13 8.77 -2.76
CA ILE A 43 -7.91 9.76 -2.00
C ILE A 43 -9.33 9.88 -2.58
N ARG A 44 -9.47 9.93 -3.90
CA ARG A 44 -10.78 9.98 -4.56
C ARG A 44 -11.61 8.73 -4.23
N TRP A 45 -11.02 7.55 -4.35
CA TRP A 45 -11.71 6.30 -4.05
C TRP A 45 -12.06 6.14 -2.57
N GLN A 46 -11.20 6.61 -1.67
CA GLN A 46 -11.49 6.60 -0.24
C GLN A 46 -12.73 7.45 0.08
N ARG A 47 -12.90 8.62 -0.58
CA ARG A 47 -14.13 9.43 -0.43
C ARG A 47 -15.36 8.70 -0.94
N VAL A 48 -15.27 8.02 -2.08
CA VAL A 48 -16.38 7.23 -2.63
C VAL A 48 -16.74 6.10 -1.67
N LEU A 49 -15.77 5.34 -1.18
CA LEU A 49 -15.97 4.27 -0.20
C LEU A 49 -16.67 4.78 1.07
N TRP A 50 -16.22 5.93 1.57
CA TRP A 50 -16.80 6.57 2.74
C TRP A 50 -18.25 7.01 2.50
N SER A 51 -18.52 7.70 1.38
CA SER A 51 -19.86 8.17 1.02
C SER A 51 -20.83 7.03 0.69
N GLU A 52 -20.35 5.93 0.12
CA GLU A 52 -21.17 4.75 -0.16
C GLU A 52 -21.65 4.09 1.14
N GLY A 53 -20.77 3.96 2.15
CA GLY A 53 -21.12 3.42 3.47
C GLY A 53 -21.50 1.93 3.48
N LYS A 54 -21.25 1.19 2.40
CA LYS A 54 -21.63 -0.23 2.25
C LYS A 54 -20.50 -1.21 2.46
N GLN A 55 -19.27 -0.79 2.17
CA GLN A 55 -18.10 -1.66 2.15
C GLN A 55 -17.08 -1.21 3.19
N LYS A 56 -16.20 -2.14 3.60
CA LYS A 56 -15.10 -1.87 4.53
C LYS A 56 -13.80 -2.35 3.91
N LEU A 57 -12.72 -1.60 4.13
CA LEU A 57 -11.38 -1.94 3.68
C LEU A 57 -10.46 -2.08 4.90
N LEU A 58 -9.84 -3.24 5.06
CA LEU A 58 -8.80 -3.50 6.05
C LEU A 58 -7.46 -3.63 5.33
N ILE A 59 -6.48 -2.84 5.77
CA ILE A 59 -5.10 -2.91 5.28
C ILE A 59 -4.22 -3.33 6.46
N VAL A 60 -3.56 -4.48 6.33
CA VAL A 60 -2.63 -5.00 7.33
C VAL A 60 -1.20 -4.76 6.82
N LEU A 61 -0.37 -4.14 7.67
CA LEU A 61 1.03 -3.88 7.37
C LEU A 61 1.91 -4.65 8.37
N GLN A 62 2.61 -5.67 7.88
CA GLN A 62 3.54 -6.46 8.66
C GLN A 62 4.94 -6.34 8.04
N ALA A 63 5.92 -6.04 8.88
CA ALA A 63 7.34 -6.00 8.52
C ALA A 63 8.18 -6.14 9.79
N THR A 64 9.45 -6.48 9.63
CA THR A 64 10.46 -6.38 10.69
C THR A 64 10.67 -4.93 11.15
N ASP A 65 11.43 -4.75 12.23
CA ASP A 65 11.86 -3.43 12.67
C ASP A 65 12.63 -2.70 11.57
N ALA A 66 12.39 -1.40 11.45
CA ALA A 66 12.84 -0.56 10.34
C ALA A 66 12.38 -1.03 8.93
N GLY A 67 11.48 -2.02 8.82
CA GLY A 67 10.92 -2.51 7.55
C GLY A 67 9.93 -1.54 6.86
N GLY A 68 9.80 -0.31 7.37
CA GLY A 68 9.11 0.78 6.67
C GLY A 68 7.61 0.92 6.91
N LYS A 69 7.01 0.17 7.85
CA LYS A 69 5.55 0.22 8.16
C LYS A 69 5.03 1.66 8.31
N ASP A 70 5.66 2.42 9.21
CA ASP A 70 5.22 3.79 9.50
C ASP A 70 5.48 4.76 8.35
N GLY A 71 6.54 4.53 7.58
CA GLY A 71 6.86 5.33 6.40
C GLY A 71 5.82 5.13 5.30
N THR A 72 5.39 3.89 5.09
CA THR A 72 4.32 3.52 4.16
C THR A 72 3.00 4.18 4.58
N ILE A 73 2.61 4.08 5.86
CA ILE A 73 1.40 4.76 6.36
C ILE A 73 1.47 6.26 6.08
N ARG A 74 2.56 6.91 6.49
CA ARG A 74 2.74 8.36 6.32
C ARG A 74 2.70 8.82 4.87
N LYS A 75 3.27 8.06 3.94
CA LYS A 75 3.36 8.45 2.53
C LYS A 75 2.10 8.13 1.73
N VAL A 76 1.51 6.94 1.93
CA VAL A 76 0.35 6.46 1.18
C VAL A 76 -0.91 7.20 1.61
N PHE A 77 -1.13 7.38 2.92
CA PHE A 77 -2.35 8.00 3.43
C PHE A 77 -2.26 9.53 3.57
N LYS A 78 -1.17 10.14 3.10
CA LYS A 78 -1.02 11.60 3.12
C LYS A 78 -2.15 12.27 2.33
N GLY A 79 -2.91 13.16 2.97
CA GLY A 79 -3.99 13.93 2.35
C GLY A 79 -5.36 13.22 2.34
N VAL A 80 -5.45 12.03 2.91
CA VAL A 80 -6.75 11.36 3.15
C VAL A 80 -7.46 12.05 4.31
N ASN A 81 -8.80 12.13 4.26
CA ASN A 81 -9.58 12.68 5.37
C ASN A 81 -9.46 11.73 6.59
N PRO A 82 -8.92 12.20 7.74
CA PRO A 82 -8.72 11.35 8.92
C PRO A 82 -10.03 10.83 9.51
N GLN A 83 -11.18 11.46 9.25
CA GLN A 83 -12.47 10.95 9.72
C GLN A 83 -12.84 9.61 9.08
N GLY A 84 -12.32 9.32 7.88
CA GLY A 84 -12.63 8.12 7.12
C GLY A 84 -11.58 7.02 7.21
N VAL A 85 -10.54 7.17 8.04
CA VAL A 85 -9.46 6.19 8.22
C VAL A 85 -9.10 6.05 9.68
N LYS A 86 -9.02 4.80 10.16
CA LYS A 86 -8.53 4.48 11.51
C LYS A 86 -7.23 3.70 11.40
N VAL A 87 -6.19 4.18 12.07
CA VAL A 87 -4.92 3.46 12.23
C VAL A 87 -4.91 2.82 13.62
N VAL A 88 -4.60 1.53 13.68
CA VAL A 88 -4.49 0.77 14.93
C VAL A 88 -3.14 0.08 14.93
N SER A 89 -2.35 0.29 16.00
CA SER A 89 -1.12 -0.45 16.26
C SER A 89 -1.44 -1.62 17.18
N PHE A 90 -0.84 -2.78 16.90
CA PHE A 90 -0.91 -3.98 17.72
C PHE A 90 0.48 -4.35 18.22
#